data_AF-A0A524JZ43-F1
#
_entry.id   AF-A0A524JZ43-F1
#
_cell.length_a   1.000
_cell.length_b   1.000
_cell.length_c   1.000
_cell.angle_alpha   90.00
_cell.angle_beta   90.00
_cell.angle_gamma   90.00
#
_symmetry.space_group_name_H-M   'P 1'
#
loop_
_entity.id
_entity.type
_entity.pdbx_description
1 polymer ?
#
loop_
_entity_poly.entity_id
_entity_poly.type
_entity_poly.pdbx_seq_one_letter_code
_entity_poly.pdbx_strand_id
1 'polypeptide(L)'
;MIVLSQIILIVVLEWGLQSWIWVALVPLAFGLAAKAAPGRIVGRGAVAGGLSWFGASLYLYLTSGRIIADRVAAMFGLGLNRGWLMVMVAGLLGAIVAGLAALAGASVRAAIRKTVDAR
;
A
#
# COMPACT_ATOMS: atom_id res chain seq x y z
N MET A 1 15.32 -0.69 -7.10
CA MET A 1 15.36 0.73 -6.68
C MET A 1 13.97 1.37 -6.60
N ILE A 2 13.11 1.28 -7.63
CA ILE A 2 11.78 1.95 -7.64
C ILE A 2 10.81 1.50 -6.52
N VAL A 3 10.90 0.25 -6.04
CA VAL A 3 10.06 -0.23 -4.92
C VAL A 3 10.54 0.35 -3.60
N LEU A 4 11.85 0.30 -3.35
CA LEU A 4 12.47 0.87 -2.15
C LEU A 4 12.17 2.36 -2.01
N SER A 5 12.24 3.13 -3.11
CA SER A 5 11.91 4.56 -3.07
C SER A 5 10.44 4.79 -2.69
N GLN A 6 9.51 3.95 -3.16
CA GLN A 6 8.10 4.05 -2.76
C GLN A 6 7.91 3.72 -1.28
N ILE A 7 8.53 2.65 -0.78
CA ILE A 7 8.45 2.27 0.64
C ILE A 7 8.96 3.41 1.53
N ILE A 8 10.15 3.94 1.22
CA ILE A 8 10.74 5.05 1.99
C ILE A 8 9.81 6.26 1.98
N LEU A 9 9.28 6.64 0.81
CA LEU A 9 8.40 7.80 0.70
C LEU A 9 7.08 7.60 1.48
N ILE A 10 6.47 6.41 1.38
CA ILE A 10 5.27 6.06 2.14
C ILE A 10 5.55 6.17 3.64
N VAL A 11 6.60 5.51 4.13
CA VAL A 11 6.93 5.49 5.56
C VAL A 11 7.24 6.90 6.09
N VAL A 12 8.03 7.69 5.37
CA VAL A 12 8.36 9.08 5.79
C VAL A 12 7.11 9.96 5.83
N LEU A 13 6.22 9.84 4.84
CA LEU A 13 4.99 10.65 4.80
C LEU A 13 3.96 10.19 5.83
N GLU A 14 3.82 8.88 6.05
CA GLU A 14 2.98 8.33 7.11
C GLU A 14 3.48 8.76 8.49
N TRP A 15 4.80 8.76 8.70
CA TRP A 15 5.38 9.21 9.97
C TRP A 15 5.19 10.72 10.21
N GLY A 16 5.42 11.55 9.20
CA GLY A 16 5.34 13.01 9.32
C GLY A 16 3.91 13.57 9.34
N LEU A 17 2.99 12.95 8.59
CA LEU A 17 1.65 13.49 8.36
C LEU A 17 0.53 12.59 8.90
N GLN A 18 0.88 11.43 9.47
CA GLN A 18 -0.05 10.48 10.13
C GLN A 18 -1.32 10.15 9.32
N SER A 19 -1.20 10.12 7.99
CA SER A 19 -2.31 9.88 7.08
C SER A 19 -2.08 8.64 6.24
N TRP A 20 -3.05 7.73 6.25
CA TRP A 20 -3.02 6.48 5.49
C TRP A 20 -3.10 6.69 3.97
N ILE A 21 -3.47 7.90 3.52
CA ILE A 21 -3.67 8.23 2.10
C ILE A 21 -2.39 8.09 1.27
N TRP A 22 -1.21 8.15 1.92
CA TRP A 22 0.08 8.07 1.25
C TRP A 22 0.35 6.69 0.64
N VAL A 23 -0.22 5.62 1.20
CA VAL A 23 -0.20 4.29 0.58
C VAL A 23 -0.93 4.25 -0.76
N ALA A 24 -1.87 5.16 -1.02
CA ALA A 24 -2.51 5.29 -2.34
C ALA A 24 -1.80 6.34 -3.21
N LEU A 25 -1.52 7.54 -2.69
CA LEU A 25 -0.99 8.65 -3.49
C LEU A 25 0.42 8.38 -4.03
N VAL A 26 1.30 7.74 -3.24
CA VAL A 26 2.67 7.46 -3.68
C VAL A 26 2.68 6.47 -4.85
N PRO A 27 2.06 5.28 -4.76
CA PRO A 27 2.00 4.36 -5.90
C PRO A 27 1.28 4.95 -7.11
N LEU A 28 0.26 5.78 -6.91
CA LEU A 28 -0.41 6.51 -7.99
C LEU A 28 0.56 7.44 -8.73
N ALA A 29 1.33 8.27 -8.02
CA ALA A 29 2.31 9.16 -8.61
C ALA A 29 3.41 8.39 -9.36
N PHE A 30 3.88 7.28 -8.79
CA PHE A 30 4.85 6.41 -9.46
C PHE A 30 4.24 5.70 -10.68
N GLY A 31 2.98 5.30 -10.63
CA GLY A 31 2.23 4.74 -11.76
C GLY A 31 2.10 5.73 -12.91
N LEU A 32 1.81 7.00 -12.61
CA LEU A 32 1.76 8.10 -13.58
C LEU A 32 3.10 8.34 -14.27
N ALA A 33 4.23 8.17 -13.56
CA ALA A 33 5.56 8.38 -14.11
C ALA A 33 6.16 7.13 -14.79
N ALA A 34 5.64 5.93 -14.49
CA ALA A 34 6.26 4.68 -14.90
C ALA A 34 6.16 4.41 -16.41
N LYS A 35 7.27 3.96 -16.99
CA LYS A 35 7.37 3.41 -18.36
C LYS A 35 7.58 1.89 -18.30
N ALA A 36 6.65 1.17 -17.69
CA ALA A 36 6.72 -0.28 -17.54
C ALA A 36 5.39 -0.94 -17.94
N ALA A 37 5.43 -2.25 -18.18
CA ALA A 37 4.20 -3.02 -18.42
C ALA A 37 3.22 -2.89 -17.23
N PRO A 38 1.90 -2.82 -17.46
CA PRO A 38 0.91 -2.60 -16.41
C PRO A 38 1.05 -3.57 -15.22
N GLY A 39 1.23 -4.87 -15.47
CA GLY A 39 1.41 -5.87 -14.41
C GLY A 39 2.65 -5.63 -13.54
N ARG A 40 3.76 -5.13 -14.12
CA ARG A 40 4.95 -4.76 -13.34
C ARG A 40 4.73 -3.50 -12.51
N ILE A 41 3.91 -2.55 -12.97
CA ILE A 41 3.58 -1.34 -12.21
C ILE A 41 2.72 -1.71 -11.00
N VAL A 42 1.67 -2.51 -11.21
CA VAL A 42 0.80 -3.01 -10.15
C VAL A 42 1.60 -3.80 -9.11
N GLY A 43 2.43 -4.75 -9.55
CA GLY A 43 3.26 -5.53 -8.64
C GLY A 43 4.21 -4.68 -7.80
N ARG A 44 4.81 -3.63 -8.40
CA ARG A 44 5.68 -2.69 -7.66
C ARG A 44 4.91 -1.89 -6.61
N GLY A 45 3.73 -1.38 -6.95
CA GLY A 45 2.86 -0.68 -6.01
C GLY A 45 2.42 -1.61 -4.88
N ALA A 46 1.92 -2.80 -5.22
CA ALA A 46 1.45 -3.79 -4.26
C ALA A 46 2.54 -4.23 -3.27
N VAL A 47 3.76 -4.50 -3.74
CA VAL A 47 4.88 -4.84 -2.86
C VAL A 47 5.24 -3.65 -1.97
N ALA A 48 5.27 -2.42 -2.52
CA ALA A 48 5.62 -1.23 -1.74
C ALA A 48 4.59 -0.92 -0.62
N GLY A 49 3.31 -0.82 -0.97
CA GLY A 49 2.25 -0.56 0.01
C GLY A 49 2.06 -1.73 0.99
N GLY A 50 2.13 -2.96 0.48
CA GLY A 50 1.97 -4.16 1.29
C GLY A 50 3.06 -4.28 2.35
N LEU A 51 4.33 -4.12 1.97
CA LEU A 51 5.44 -4.16 2.93
C LEU A 51 5.41 -2.99 3.92
N SER A 52 4.98 -1.80 3.49
CA SER A 52 4.90 -0.63 4.36
C SER A 52 3.86 -0.83 5.46
N TRP A 53 2.63 -1.21 5.11
CA TRP A 53 1.57 -1.47 6.09
C TRP A 53 1.78 -2.74 6.88
N PHE A 54 2.33 -3.80 6.27
CA PHE A 54 2.71 -5.00 6.98
C PHE A 54 3.76 -4.69 8.06
N GLY A 55 4.84 -3.99 7.68
CA GLY A 55 5.90 -3.59 8.60
C GLY A 55 5.37 -2.71 9.73
N ALA A 56 4.56 -1.70 9.42
CA ALA A 56 3.95 -0.83 10.41
C ALA A 56 3.02 -1.59 11.37
N SER A 57 2.15 -2.45 10.83
CA SER A 57 1.21 -3.24 11.64
C SER A 57 1.92 -4.28 12.49
N LEU A 58 2.98 -4.89 11.98
CA LEU A 58 3.82 -5.83 12.71
C LEU A 58 4.57 -5.12 13.84
N TYR A 59 5.16 -3.96 13.57
CA TYR A 59 5.80 -3.14 14.58
C TYR A 59 4.84 -2.75 15.72
N LEU A 60 3.64 -2.28 15.36
CA LEU A 60 2.60 -1.97 16.35
C LEU A 60 2.18 -3.21 17.14
N TYR A 61 1.95 -4.34 16.47
CA TYR A 61 1.57 -5.60 17.11
C TYR A 61 2.60 -6.06 18.15
N LEU A 62 3.89 -5.94 17.84
CA LEU A 62 4.99 -6.38 18.72
C LEU A 62 5.26 -5.41 19.88
N THR A 63 5.00 -4.11 19.72
CA THR A 63 5.39 -3.09 20.71
C THR A 63 4.26 -2.69 21.66
N SER A 64 3.04 -2.54 21.17
CA SER A 64 1.96 -1.92 21.95
C SER A 64 0.54 -2.41 21.62
N GLY A 65 0.34 -3.00 20.44
CA GLY A 65 -0.96 -3.22 19.83
C GLY A 65 -1.55 -4.62 19.99
N ARG A 66 -0.85 -5.56 20.63
CA ARG A 66 -1.29 -6.98 20.69
C ARG A 66 -2.71 -7.14 21.24
N ILE A 67 -3.01 -6.52 22.40
CA ILE A 67 -4.32 -6.62 23.05
C ILE A 67 -5.43 -6.05 22.14
N ILE A 68 -5.15 -4.95 21.45
CA ILE A 68 -6.11 -4.32 20.53
C ILE A 68 -6.34 -5.24 19.33
N ALA A 69 -5.28 -5.75 18.73
CA ALA A 69 -5.36 -6.66 17.58
C ALA A 69 -6.15 -7.94 17.92
N ASP A 70 -5.95 -8.51 19.12
CA ASP A 70 -6.70 -9.68 19.58
C ASP A 70 -8.19 -9.38 19.79
N ARG A 71 -8.52 -8.21 20.33
CA ARG A 71 -9.92 -7.77 20.48
C ARG A 71 -10.59 -7.58 19.12
N VAL A 72 -9.91 -6.94 18.17
CA VAL A 72 -10.42 -6.78 16.80
C VAL A 72 -10.58 -8.16 16.14
N ALA A 73 -9.61 -9.06 16.26
CA ALA A 73 -9.72 -10.43 15.76
C ALA A 73 -10.93 -11.17 16.35
N ALA A 74 -11.21 -11.02 17.64
CA ALA A 74 -12.39 -11.59 18.27
C ALA A 74 -13.70 -10.98 17.73
N MET A 75 -13.76 -9.67 17.47
CA MET A 75 -14.94 -9.01 16.85
C MET A 75 -15.23 -9.54 15.44
N PHE A 76 -14.21 -9.91 14.68
CA PHE A 76 -14.34 -10.55 13.38
C PHE A 76 -14.60 -12.07 13.45
N GLY A 77 -14.83 -12.63 14.65
CA GLY A 77 -15.11 -14.05 14.84
C GLY A 77 -13.92 -14.98 14.65
N LEU A 78 -12.69 -14.45 14.61
CA LEU A 78 -11.48 -15.26 14.41
C LEU A 78 -11.01 -15.94 15.71
N GLY A 79 -11.51 -15.49 16.86
CA GLY A 79 -11.15 -16.00 18.19
C GLY A 79 -10.11 -15.14 18.92
N LEU A 80 -9.95 -15.40 20.22
CA LEU A 80 -8.94 -14.76 21.08
C LEU A 80 -7.53 -15.26 20.70
N ASN A 81 -6.52 -14.40 20.81
CA ASN A 81 -5.11 -14.66 20.44
C ASN A 81 -4.80 -14.81 18.94
N ARG A 82 -5.70 -14.35 18.05
CA ARG A 82 -5.48 -14.36 16.60
C ARG A 82 -5.20 -12.97 16.01
N GLY A 83 -4.76 -12.01 16.81
CA GLY A 83 -4.44 -10.64 16.37
C GLY A 83 -3.38 -10.56 15.27
N TRP A 84 -2.49 -11.55 15.14
CA TRP A 84 -1.53 -11.62 14.04
C TRP A 84 -2.21 -11.73 12.65
N LEU A 85 -3.42 -12.28 12.56
CA LEU A 85 -4.20 -12.28 11.32
C LEU A 85 -4.55 -10.86 10.89
N MET A 86 -4.78 -9.94 11.83
CA MET A 86 -5.03 -8.53 11.52
C MET A 86 -3.80 -7.85 10.92
N VAL A 87 -2.60 -8.25 11.32
CA VAL A 87 -1.34 -7.78 10.71
C VAL A 87 -1.25 -8.22 9.25
N MET A 88 -1.62 -9.48 8.95
CA MET A 88 -1.66 -9.99 7.57
C MET A 88 -2.70 -9.28 6.73
N VAL A 89 -3.90 -9.06 7.29
CA VAL A 89 -4.98 -8.32 6.63
C VAL A 89 -4.52 -6.89 6.32
N ALA A 90 -3.87 -6.20 7.25
CA ALA A 90 -3.35 -4.86 7.00
C ALA A 90 -2.31 -4.83 5.87
N GLY A 91 -1.35 -5.76 5.88
CA GLY A 91 -0.40 -5.89 4.77
C GLY A 91 -1.08 -6.17 3.42
N LEU A 92 -2.08 -7.04 3.40
CA LEU A 92 -2.83 -7.37 2.19
C LEU A 92 -3.65 -6.17 1.67
N LEU A 93 -4.31 -5.43 2.57
CA LEU A 93 -5.04 -4.21 2.22
C LEU A 93 -4.09 -3.15 1.66
N GLY A 94 -2.94 -2.94 2.29
CA GLY A 94 -1.90 -2.04 1.79
C GLY A 94 -1.43 -2.44 0.39
N ALA A 95 -1.26 -3.74 0.13
CA ALA A 95 -0.87 -4.25 -1.19
C ALA A 95 -1.97 -4.01 -2.25
N ILE A 96 -3.22 -4.28 -1.92
CA ILE A 96 -4.35 -4.08 -2.84
C ILE A 96 -4.51 -2.60 -3.18
N VAL A 97 -4.57 -1.74 -2.16
CA VAL A 97 -4.74 -0.29 -2.33
C VAL A 97 -3.61 0.29 -3.17
N ALA A 98 -2.36 -0.01 -2.83
CA ALA A 98 -1.20 0.50 -3.56
C ALA A 98 -1.11 -0.06 -4.98
N GLY A 99 -1.44 -1.34 -5.19
CA GLY A 99 -1.47 -1.97 -6.51
C GLY A 99 -2.50 -1.32 -7.43
N LEU A 100 -3.71 -1.10 -6.93
CA LEU A 100 -4.79 -0.43 -7.67
C LEU A 100 -4.47 1.04 -7.95
N ALA A 101 -3.90 1.74 -6.98
CA ALA A 101 -3.49 3.13 -7.16
C ALA A 101 -2.40 3.28 -8.23
N ALA A 102 -1.41 2.37 -8.24
CA ALA A 102 -0.39 2.32 -9.28
C ALA A 102 -0.98 2.01 -10.66
N LEU A 103 -1.98 1.13 -10.74
CA LEU A 103 -2.72 0.87 -11.98
C LEU A 103 -3.45 2.12 -12.46
N ALA A 104 -4.16 2.82 -11.57
CA ALA A 104 -4.87 4.04 -11.88
C ALA A 104 -3.93 5.10 -12.47
N GLY A 105 -2.76 5.31 -11.85
CA GLY A 105 -1.75 6.22 -12.38
C GLY A 105 -1.26 5.82 -13.78
N ALA A 106 -1.00 4.53 -14.02
CA ALA A 106 -0.60 4.05 -15.33
C ALA A 106 -1.69 4.25 -16.40
N SER A 107 -2.95 4.03 -16.04
CA SER A 107 -4.11 4.21 -16.92
C SER A 107 -4.33 5.67 -17.28
N VAL A 108 -4.21 6.59 -16.32
CA VAL A 108 -4.29 8.03 -16.56
C VAL A 108 -3.18 8.48 -17.52
N ARG A 109 -1.95 8.01 -17.32
CA ARG A 109 -0.83 8.26 -18.25
C ARG A 109 -1.13 7.75 -19.66
N ALA A 110 -1.71 6.55 -19.79
CA ALA A 110 -2.06 5.98 -21.08
C ALA A 110 -3.16 6.79 -21.79
N ALA A 111 -4.18 7.24 -21.05
CA ALA A 111 -5.23 8.11 -21.58
C ALA A 111 -4.68 9.45 -22.09
N ILE A 112 -3.82 10.10 -21.29
CA ILE A 112 -3.18 11.37 -21.68
C ILE A 112 -2.37 11.22 -22.97
N ARG A 113 -1.57 10.15 -23.09
CA ARG A 113 -0.78 9.90 -24.31
C ARG A 113 -1.65 9.72 -25.54
N LYS A 114 -2.72 8.92 -25.42
CA LYS A 114 -3.67 8.71 -26.52
C LYS A 114 -4.30 10.01 -27.00
N THR A 115 -4.61 10.94 -26.09
CA THR A 115 -5.19 12.24 -26.46
C THR A 115 -4.16 13.17 -27.14
N VAL A 116 -2.90 13.12 -26.72
CA VAL A 116 -1.82 13.93 -27.33
C VAL A 116 -1.50 13.43 -28.73
N ASP A 117 -1.43 12.11 -28.95
CA ASP A 117 -1.09 11.53 -30.25
C ASP A 117 -2.23 11.65 -31.29
N ALA A 118 -3.45 11.96 -30.85
CA ALA A 118 -4.61 12.16 -31.71
C ALA A 118 -4.78 13.62 -32.20
N ARG A 119 -3.94 14.54 -31.72
CA ARG A 119 -3.89 15.94 -32.17
C ARG A 119 -2.71 16.16 -33.12
#